data_AF-A0A2K8XC38-F1
#
_entry.id   AF-A0A2K8XC38-F1
#
_cell.length_a   1.000
_cell.length_b   1.000
_cell.length_c   1.000
_cell.angle_alpha   90.00
_cell.angle_beta   90.00
_cell.angle_gamma   90.00
#
_symmetry.space_group_name_H-M   'P 1'
#
loop_
_entity.id
_entity.type
_entity.pdbx_description
1 polymer ?
#
loop_
_entity_poly.entity_id
_entity_poly.type
_entity_poly.pdbx_seq_one_letter_code
_entity_poly.pdbx_strand_id
1 'polypeptide(L)'
;MKNKILIIGIAAFFSFAFAKAQRGVRVGYIDMEYILESVPEYQEASKQLEQKMQKWKGEIDKMSNEISQMKATLQNEKVLLTKELIEEKEEDIALKEQELAEYQQKRFGAQGDFLLQKQQLIQPVQDQVFNEIQKIGSQRKYDYIVDSSEVAMLYSAERHDISDQILRAIGRAGKKREADQKQEDKVEPYLSVEEAEQKEEKEQVREDKKEEMQQAITDRNAERNEQKRIRDSTRAAKAAEYKERRDKMLEERQRKRDSTIEVRAAAVAKRKAEAEAKKAENNKKTTPDGE
;
A
#
# COMPACT_ATOMS: atom_id res chain seq x y z
N MET A 1 33.12 84.84 -2.92
CA MET A 1 32.23 84.12 -3.86
C MET A 1 32.69 82.70 -4.17
N LYS A 2 33.99 82.46 -4.40
CA LYS A 2 34.57 81.12 -4.65
C LYS A 2 34.18 80.06 -3.60
N ASN A 3 34.24 80.39 -2.31
CA ASN A 3 33.90 79.45 -1.23
C ASN A 3 32.39 79.09 -1.18
N LYS A 4 31.51 79.99 -1.64
CA LYS A 4 30.05 79.73 -1.69
C LYS A 4 29.71 78.77 -2.84
N ILE A 5 30.39 78.90 -3.98
CA ILE A 5 30.21 78.00 -5.14
C ILE A 5 30.73 76.59 -4.81
N LEU A 6 31.84 76.49 -4.07
CA LEU A 6 32.38 75.20 -3.60
C LEU A 6 31.39 74.47 -2.67
N ILE A 7 30.79 75.18 -1.71
CA ILE A 7 29.82 74.61 -0.77
C ILE A 7 28.57 74.11 -1.51
N ILE A 8 28.08 74.85 -2.51
CA ILE A 8 26.93 74.44 -3.34
C ILE A 8 27.28 73.21 -4.18
N GLY A 9 28.48 73.13 -4.73
CA GLY A 9 28.96 71.95 -5.48
C GLY A 9 29.05 70.69 -4.60
N ILE A 10 29.55 70.83 -3.37
CA ILE A 10 29.62 69.73 -2.40
C ILE A 10 28.22 69.28 -1.97
N ALA A 11 27.31 70.22 -1.68
CA ALA A 11 25.93 69.90 -1.33
C ALA A 11 25.20 69.19 -2.47
N ALA A 12 25.38 69.62 -3.72
CA ALA A 12 24.80 68.96 -4.89
C ALA A 12 25.36 67.55 -5.11
N PHE A 13 26.67 67.35 -4.87
CA PHE A 13 27.30 66.03 -4.94
C PHE A 13 26.79 65.08 -3.85
N PHE A 14 26.64 65.57 -2.61
CA PHE A 14 26.06 64.80 -1.51
C PHE A 14 24.58 64.45 -1.72
N SER A 15 23.77 65.36 -2.27
CA SER A 15 22.38 65.07 -2.64
C SER A 15 22.28 64.02 -3.76
N PHE A 16 23.18 64.04 -4.74
CA PHE A 16 23.20 63.03 -5.79
C PHE A 16 23.65 61.65 -5.28
N ALA A 17 24.60 61.61 -4.34
CA ALA A 17 25.04 60.38 -3.68
C ALA A 17 23.92 59.75 -2.83
N PHE A 18 23.13 60.55 -2.11
CA PHE A 18 22.01 60.06 -1.31
C PHE A 18 20.85 59.49 -2.15
N ALA A 19 20.58 60.06 -3.33
CA ALA A 19 19.50 59.59 -4.21
C ALA A 19 19.72 58.16 -4.75
N LYS A 20 20.96 57.66 -4.81
CA LYS A 20 21.29 56.30 -5.27
C LYS A 20 21.17 55.25 -4.17
N ALA A 21 21.13 55.64 -2.90
CA ALA A 21 21.09 54.72 -1.75
C ALA A 21 19.68 54.19 -1.42
N GLN A 22 18.63 54.81 -1.93
CA GLN A 22 17.24 54.42 -1.67
C GLN A 22 16.71 53.36 -2.65
N ARG A 23 17.43 52.24 -2.82
CA ARG A 23 16.86 51.06 -3.47
C ARG A 23 15.93 50.38 -2.46
N GLY A 24 14.62 50.59 -2.61
CA GLY A 24 13.62 49.84 -1.85
C GLY A 24 13.69 48.36 -2.18
N VAL A 25 13.37 47.52 -1.18
CA VAL A 25 13.31 46.06 -1.33
C VAL A 25 12.27 45.70 -2.39
N ARG A 26 12.68 44.89 -3.37
CA ARG A 26 11.81 44.42 -4.45
C ARG A 26 11.26 43.05 -4.08
N VAL A 27 9.99 43.03 -3.70
CA VAL A 27 9.26 41.81 -3.37
C VAL A 27 8.31 41.48 -4.51
N GLY A 28 8.37 40.25 -4.99
CA GLY A 28 7.37 39.63 -5.86
C GLY A 28 6.59 38.58 -5.10
N TYR A 29 5.40 38.26 -5.57
CA TYR A 29 4.64 37.11 -5.05
C TYR A 29 4.20 36.20 -6.19
N ILE A 30 3.98 34.94 -5.83
CA ILE A 30 3.55 33.89 -6.74
C ILE A 30 2.49 33.05 -6.06
N ASP A 31 1.61 32.46 -6.85
CA ASP A 31 0.74 31.38 -6.42
C ASP A 31 1.30 30.07 -6.99
N MET A 32 1.98 29.29 -6.15
CA MET A 32 2.61 28.04 -6.58
C MET A 32 1.56 26.99 -6.97
N GLU A 33 0.43 26.93 -6.27
CA GLU A 33 -0.64 25.98 -6.55
C GLU A 33 -1.23 26.27 -7.94
N TYR A 34 -1.57 27.54 -8.21
CA TYR A 34 -2.04 27.97 -9.53
C TYR A 34 -1.02 27.69 -10.64
N ILE A 35 0.26 27.94 -10.40
CA ILE A 35 1.31 27.68 -11.39
C ILE A 35 1.39 26.19 -11.69
N LEU A 36 1.48 25.33 -10.66
CA LEU A 36 1.59 23.89 -10.85
C LEU A 36 0.35 23.31 -11.52
N GLU A 37 -0.85 23.69 -11.09
CA GLU A 37 -2.10 23.21 -11.69
C GLU A 37 -2.24 23.59 -13.17
N SER A 38 -1.64 24.70 -13.58
CA SER A 38 -1.67 25.17 -14.97
C SER A 38 -0.61 24.52 -15.86
N VAL A 39 0.34 23.76 -15.31
CA VAL A 39 1.39 23.04 -16.06
C VAL A 39 0.87 21.66 -16.48
N PRO A 40 0.77 21.35 -17.79
CA PRO A 40 0.24 20.07 -18.27
C PRO A 40 0.98 18.84 -17.71
N GLU A 41 2.30 18.93 -17.58
CA GLU A 41 3.15 17.86 -17.05
C GLU A 41 2.82 17.54 -15.58
N TYR A 42 2.49 18.57 -14.78
CA TYR A 42 2.03 18.37 -13.40
C TYR A 42 0.67 17.69 -13.35
N GLN A 43 -0.26 18.08 -14.23
CA GLN A 43 -1.59 17.46 -14.30
C GLN A 43 -1.48 15.97 -14.65
N GLU A 44 -0.62 15.62 -15.62
CA GLU A 44 -0.39 14.24 -16.00
C GLU A 44 0.26 13.44 -14.87
N ALA A 45 1.34 13.97 -14.27
CA ALA A 45 2.02 13.34 -13.14
C ALA A 45 1.07 13.12 -11.94
N SER A 46 0.23 14.12 -11.63
CA SER A 46 -0.78 14.05 -10.57
C SER A 46 -1.82 12.98 -10.85
N LYS A 47 -2.31 12.90 -12.10
CA LYS A 47 -3.25 11.86 -12.53
C LYS A 47 -2.65 10.46 -12.43
N GLN A 48 -1.39 10.28 -12.85
CA GLN A 48 -0.70 8.99 -12.72
C GLN A 48 -0.51 8.57 -11.25
N LEU A 49 -0.15 9.53 -10.39
CA LEU A 49 -0.03 9.28 -8.95
C LEU A 49 -1.39 8.93 -8.32
N GLU A 50 -2.44 9.64 -8.70
CA GLU A 50 -3.80 9.37 -8.23
C GLU A 50 -4.28 7.98 -8.64
N GLN A 51 -4.05 7.57 -9.89
CA GLN A 51 -4.39 6.22 -10.37
C GLN A 51 -3.67 5.13 -9.56
N LYS A 52 -2.38 5.31 -9.27
CA LYS A 52 -1.61 4.37 -8.41
C LYS A 52 -2.17 4.33 -7.00
N MET A 53 -2.49 5.49 -6.41
CA MET A 53 -3.10 5.59 -5.09
C MET A 53 -4.46 4.87 -5.05
N GLN A 54 -5.34 5.10 -6.02
CA GLN A 54 -6.64 4.45 -6.11
C GLN A 54 -6.50 2.93 -6.22
N LYS A 55 -5.54 2.45 -7.02
CA LYS A 55 -5.25 1.02 -7.14
C LYS A 55 -4.83 0.41 -5.79
N TRP A 56 -3.89 1.04 -5.07
CA TRP A 56 -3.45 0.55 -3.77
C TRP A 56 -4.56 0.59 -2.71
N LYS A 57 -5.40 1.64 -2.72
CA LYS A 57 -6.60 1.71 -1.85
C LYS A 57 -7.56 0.55 -2.16
N GLY A 58 -7.83 0.29 -3.43
CA GLY A 58 -8.67 -0.85 -3.83
C GLY A 58 -8.11 -2.21 -3.43
N GLU A 59 -6.78 -2.38 -3.47
CA GLU A 59 -6.11 -3.60 -2.96
C GLU A 59 -6.24 -3.73 -1.44
N ILE A 60 -6.07 -2.64 -0.68
CA ILE A 60 -6.30 -2.58 0.78
C ILE A 60 -7.75 -2.94 1.12
N ASP A 61 -8.71 -2.35 0.42
CA ASP A 61 -10.14 -2.59 0.67
C ASP A 61 -10.50 -4.06 0.39
N LYS A 62 -9.93 -4.66 -0.65
CA LYS A 62 -10.09 -6.09 -0.93
C LYS A 62 -9.58 -6.96 0.20
N MET A 63 -8.35 -6.72 0.67
CA MET A 63 -7.74 -7.49 1.76
C MET A 63 -8.52 -7.31 3.07
N SER A 64 -8.94 -6.08 3.38
CA SER A 64 -9.77 -5.76 4.55
C SER A 64 -11.13 -6.47 4.53
N ASN A 65 -11.78 -6.50 3.36
CA ASN A 65 -13.04 -7.23 3.17
C ASN A 65 -12.85 -8.74 3.31
N GLU A 66 -11.76 -9.31 2.78
CA GLU A 66 -11.43 -10.73 2.93
C GLU A 66 -11.26 -11.09 4.42
N ILE A 67 -10.48 -10.31 5.17
CA ILE A 67 -10.30 -10.47 6.63
C ILE A 67 -11.64 -10.39 7.36
N SER A 68 -12.47 -9.40 7.02
CA SER A 68 -13.79 -9.22 7.65
C SER A 68 -14.72 -10.42 7.39
N GLN A 69 -14.71 -10.97 6.17
CA GLN A 69 -15.45 -12.18 5.83
C GLN A 69 -14.93 -13.40 6.62
N MET A 70 -13.61 -13.60 6.68
CA MET A 70 -13.02 -14.71 7.44
C MET A 70 -13.39 -14.64 8.93
N LYS A 71 -13.36 -13.45 9.53
CA LYS A 71 -13.79 -13.23 10.92
C LYS A 71 -15.28 -13.54 11.11
N ALA A 72 -16.14 -13.08 10.21
CA ALA A 72 -17.57 -13.34 10.27
C ALA A 72 -17.88 -14.84 10.14
N THR A 73 -17.22 -15.54 9.20
CA THR A 73 -17.33 -16.99 9.03
C THR A 73 -16.90 -17.72 10.30
N LEU A 74 -15.74 -17.37 10.87
CA LEU A 74 -15.27 -17.97 12.11
C LEU A 74 -16.26 -17.76 13.25
N GLN A 75 -16.83 -16.56 13.42
CA GLN A 75 -17.82 -16.28 14.46
C GLN A 75 -19.09 -17.13 14.32
N ASN A 76 -19.60 -17.29 13.09
CA ASN A 76 -20.80 -18.08 12.81
C ASN A 76 -20.57 -19.58 13.01
N GLU A 77 -19.41 -20.08 12.60
CA GLU A 77 -19.09 -21.51 12.64
C GLU A 77 -18.46 -21.94 13.97
N LYS A 78 -18.03 -21.01 14.83
CA LYS A 78 -17.26 -21.27 16.07
C LYS A 78 -17.83 -22.39 16.95
N VAL A 79 -19.16 -22.47 17.06
CA VAL A 79 -19.87 -23.45 17.90
C VAL A 79 -19.80 -24.88 17.32
N LEU A 80 -19.58 -25.00 16.01
CA LEU A 80 -19.50 -26.26 15.28
C LEU A 80 -18.05 -26.76 15.12
N LEU A 81 -17.05 -25.92 15.43
CA LEU A 81 -15.64 -26.21 15.25
C LEU A 81 -14.99 -26.75 16.53
N THR A 82 -13.89 -27.48 16.37
CA THR A 82 -13.05 -27.93 17.49
C THR A 82 -12.11 -26.81 17.91
N LYS A 83 -11.55 -26.88 19.13
CA LYS A 83 -10.63 -25.86 19.62
C LYS A 83 -9.40 -25.71 18.72
N GLU A 84 -8.83 -26.81 18.22
CA GLU A 84 -7.66 -26.74 17.34
C GLU A 84 -7.98 -26.05 16.00
N LEU A 85 -9.17 -26.30 15.44
CA LEU A 85 -9.57 -25.68 14.17
C LEU A 85 -9.89 -24.19 14.32
N ILE A 86 -10.40 -23.77 15.49
CA ILE A 86 -10.60 -22.36 15.81
C ILE A 86 -9.25 -21.65 15.89
N GLU A 87 -8.28 -22.23 16.59
CA GLU A 87 -6.94 -21.65 16.75
C GLU A 87 -6.24 -21.50 15.38
N GLU A 88 -6.33 -22.50 14.50
CA GLU A 88 -5.79 -22.42 13.14
C GLU A 88 -6.44 -21.30 12.31
N LYS A 89 -7.76 -21.12 12.41
CA LYS A 89 -8.49 -20.04 11.73
C LYS A 89 -8.12 -18.66 12.29
N GLU A 90 -7.93 -18.55 13.61
CA GLU A 90 -7.50 -17.32 14.27
C GLU A 90 -6.08 -16.94 13.85
N GLU A 91 -5.17 -17.91 13.70
CA GLU A 91 -3.82 -17.72 13.17
C GLU A 91 -3.83 -17.29 11.69
N ASP A 92 -4.63 -17.95 10.85
CA ASP A 92 -4.81 -17.58 9.43
C ASP A 92 -5.30 -16.12 9.29
N ILE A 93 -6.26 -15.69 10.13
CA ILE A 93 -6.76 -14.31 10.17
C ILE A 93 -5.65 -13.34 10.63
N ALA A 94 -4.92 -13.67 11.70
CA ALA A 94 -3.85 -12.82 12.22
C ALA A 94 -2.73 -12.60 11.19
N LEU A 95 -2.34 -13.65 10.45
CA LEU A 95 -1.38 -13.55 9.35
C LEU A 95 -1.87 -12.59 8.26
N LYS A 96 -3.15 -12.67 7.88
CA LYS A 96 -3.75 -11.78 6.88
C LYS A 96 -3.82 -10.33 7.35
N GLU A 97 -4.09 -10.11 8.63
CA GLU A 97 -4.03 -8.76 9.24
C GLU A 97 -2.62 -8.19 9.22
N GLN A 98 -1.61 -9.01 9.50
CA GLN A 98 -0.22 -8.61 9.40
C GLN A 98 0.15 -8.29 7.95
N GLU A 99 -0.22 -9.13 6.98
CA GLU A 99 0.00 -8.87 5.55
C GLU A 99 -0.63 -7.53 5.11
N LEU A 100 -1.85 -7.22 5.59
CA LEU A 100 -2.51 -5.95 5.32
C LEU A 100 -1.73 -4.77 5.92
N ALA A 101 -1.30 -4.88 7.17
CA ALA A 101 -0.53 -3.82 7.85
C ALA A 101 0.82 -3.58 7.15
N GLU A 102 1.54 -4.64 6.77
CA GLU A 102 2.78 -4.56 6.02
C GLU A 102 2.56 -3.93 4.64
N TYR A 103 1.47 -4.31 3.96
CA TYR A 103 1.11 -3.72 2.67
C TYR A 103 0.84 -2.21 2.82
N GLN A 104 0.04 -1.81 3.80
CA GLN A 104 -0.24 -0.40 4.09
C GLN A 104 1.04 0.38 4.41
N GLN A 105 1.92 -0.16 5.25
CA GLN A 105 3.19 0.47 5.58
C GLN A 105 4.11 0.59 4.35
N LYS A 106 4.16 -0.45 3.50
CA LYS A 106 4.95 -0.43 2.27
C LYS A 106 4.45 0.60 1.27
N ARG A 107 3.14 0.79 1.14
CA ARG A 107 2.57 1.77 0.19
C ARG A 107 2.54 3.19 0.74
N PHE A 108 2.11 3.37 1.99
CA PHE A 108 1.76 4.67 2.58
C PHE A 108 2.59 5.04 3.82
N GLY A 109 3.56 4.22 4.22
CA GLY A 109 4.47 4.55 5.32
C GLY A 109 5.39 5.73 5.00
N ALA A 110 6.21 6.13 5.98
CA ALA A 110 7.09 7.30 5.89
C ALA A 110 8.13 7.24 4.74
N GLN A 111 8.49 6.05 4.28
CA GLN A 111 9.32 5.81 3.08
C GLN A 111 8.59 4.88 2.09
N GLY A 112 7.26 4.89 2.12
CA GLY A 112 6.45 4.03 1.29
C GLY A 112 6.48 4.44 -0.19
N ASP A 113 6.00 3.55 -1.03
CA ASP A 113 5.97 3.73 -2.49
C ASP A 113 5.24 5.03 -2.89
N PHE A 114 4.21 5.45 -2.15
CA PHE A 114 3.49 6.69 -2.43
C PHE A 114 4.40 7.92 -2.37
N LEU A 115 5.20 8.05 -1.32
CA LEU A 115 6.09 9.21 -1.16
C LEU A 115 7.18 9.19 -2.24
N LEU A 116 7.75 8.00 -2.50
CA LEU A 116 8.76 7.83 -3.54
C LEU A 116 8.21 8.18 -4.93
N GLN A 117 7.01 7.70 -5.28
CA GLN A 117 6.36 8.02 -6.54
C GLN A 117 5.99 9.50 -6.63
N LYS A 118 5.54 10.12 -5.54
CA LYS A 118 5.28 11.56 -5.48
C LYS A 118 6.55 12.35 -5.77
N GLN A 119 7.68 12.00 -5.13
CA GLN A 119 8.96 12.64 -5.40
C GLN A 119 9.40 12.42 -6.85
N GLN A 120 9.33 11.20 -7.38
CA GLN A 120 9.77 10.91 -8.75
C GLN A 120 8.95 11.62 -9.83
N LEU A 121 7.63 11.74 -9.64
CA LEU A 121 6.73 12.29 -10.65
C LEU A 121 6.52 13.81 -10.52
N ILE A 122 6.37 14.30 -9.29
CA ILE A 122 5.98 15.69 -9.04
C ILE A 122 7.20 16.60 -8.85
N GLN A 123 8.26 16.11 -8.19
CA GLN A 123 9.43 16.94 -7.87
C GLN A 123 10.12 17.51 -9.11
N PRO A 124 10.31 16.77 -10.23
CA PRO A 124 10.94 17.34 -11.42
C PRO A 124 10.17 18.55 -11.99
N VAL A 125 8.84 18.54 -11.88
CA VAL A 125 8.01 19.65 -12.34
C VAL A 125 8.16 20.84 -11.39
N GLN A 126 8.17 20.60 -10.07
CA GLN A 126 8.44 21.65 -9.07
C GLN A 126 9.83 22.27 -9.25
N ASP A 127 10.85 21.45 -9.50
CA ASP A 127 12.22 21.91 -9.76
C ASP A 127 12.27 22.78 -11.03
N GLN A 128 11.52 22.42 -12.08
CA GLN A 128 11.41 23.24 -13.29
C GLN A 128 10.77 24.60 -13.00
N VAL A 129 9.68 24.63 -12.25
CA VAL A 129 9.02 25.88 -11.83
C VAL A 129 9.98 26.73 -11.01
N PHE A 130 10.67 26.12 -10.04
CA PHE A 130 11.63 26.80 -9.17
C PHE A 130 12.79 27.43 -9.96
N ASN A 131 13.34 26.71 -10.94
CA ASN A 131 14.37 27.24 -11.82
C ASN A 131 13.91 28.46 -12.62
N GLU A 132 12.68 28.45 -13.15
CA GLU A 132 12.14 29.61 -13.86
C GLU A 132 11.83 30.79 -12.90
N ILE A 133 11.39 30.52 -11.67
CA ILE A 133 11.26 31.53 -10.61
C ILE A 133 12.62 32.20 -10.34
N GLN A 134 13.68 31.42 -10.12
CA GLN A 134 15.02 31.95 -9.84
C GLN A 134 15.55 32.81 -11.00
N LYS A 135 15.32 32.37 -12.23
CA LYS A 135 15.71 33.10 -13.44
C LYS A 135 14.97 34.42 -13.58
N ILE A 136 13.64 34.43 -13.40
CA ILE A 136 12.84 35.66 -13.44
C ILE A 136 13.22 36.58 -12.28
N GLY A 137 13.41 36.03 -11.08
CA GLY A 137 13.87 36.74 -9.90
C GLY A 137 15.17 37.49 -10.16
N SER A 138 16.17 36.78 -10.72
CA SER A 138 17.47 37.35 -11.07
C SER A 138 17.38 38.40 -12.17
N GLN A 139 16.63 38.12 -13.25
CA GLN A 139 16.48 39.03 -14.39
C GLN A 139 15.78 40.34 -14.02
N ARG A 140 14.75 40.26 -13.16
CA ARG A 140 13.96 41.42 -12.71
C ARG A 140 14.52 42.06 -11.44
N LYS A 141 15.56 41.47 -10.86
CA LYS A 141 16.24 41.93 -9.64
C LYS A 141 15.26 41.99 -8.47
N TYR A 142 14.47 40.94 -8.28
CA TYR A 142 13.71 40.76 -7.05
C TYR A 142 14.65 40.33 -5.93
N ASP A 143 14.48 40.91 -4.75
CA ASP A 143 15.22 40.53 -3.55
C ASP A 143 14.52 39.36 -2.85
N TYR A 144 13.18 39.31 -2.93
CA TYR A 144 12.36 38.24 -2.39
C TYR A 144 11.22 37.88 -3.35
N ILE A 145 10.92 36.58 -3.43
CA ILE A 145 9.71 36.06 -4.05
C ILE A 145 9.01 35.21 -3.00
N VAL A 146 7.74 35.52 -2.74
CA VAL A 146 6.95 34.88 -1.67
C VAL A 146 5.82 34.10 -2.29
N ASP A 147 5.59 32.89 -1.79
CA ASP A 147 4.42 32.10 -2.15
C ASP A 147 3.19 32.61 -1.37
N SER A 148 2.17 33.05 -2.09
CA SER A 148 0.91 33.51 -1.51
C SER A 148 0.04 32.37 -0.99
N SER A 149 0.29 31.12 -1.39
CA SER A 149 -0.43 29.96 -0.88
C SER A 149 -0.01 29.60 0.56
N GLU A 150 1.24 29.87 0.93
CA GLU A 150 1.78 29.58 2.27
C GLU A 150 1.59 30.75 3.26
N VAL A 151 1.62 32.00 2.75
CA VAL A 151 1.50 33.19 3.59
C VAL A 151 0.12 33.82 3.43
N ALA A 152 -0.62 33.93 4.54
CA ALA A 152 -1.91 34.62 4.58
C ALA A 152 -1.76 36.13 4.29
N MET A 153 -1.74 36.49 3.01
CA MET A 153 -1.58 37.85 2.53
C MET A 153 -2.95 38.52 2.39
N LEU A 154 -3.21 39.57 3.18
CA LEU A 154 -4.52 40.25 3.17
C LEU A 154 -4.72 41.15 1.95
N TYR A 155 -3.63 41.70 1.42
CA TYR A 155 -3.67 42.57 0.24
C TYR A 155 -2.30 42.58 -0.45
N SER A 156 -2.32 42.47 -1.77
CA SER A 156 -1.18 42.70 -2.63
C SER A 156 -1.61 43.45 -3.87
N ALA A 157 -0.72 44.27 -4.41
CA ALA A 157 -0.96 44.91 -5.68
C ALA A 157 -0.57 43.96 -6.81
N GLU A 158 -1.50 43.69 -7.73
CA GLU A 158 -1.36 42.78 -8.89
C GLU A 158 -0.06 42.95 -9.68
N ARG A 159 0.47 44.18 -9.73
CA ARG A 159 1.77 44.49 -10.36
C ARG A 159 2.98 43.73 -9.78
N HIS A 160 2.88 43.17 -8.58
CA HIS A 160 3.94 42.35 -7.98
C HIS A 160 3.69 40.85 -8.12
N ASP A 161 2.54 40.45 -8.69
CA ASP A 161 2.29 39.08 -9.11
C ASP A 161 3.15 38.76 -10.32
N ILE A 162 3.91 37.67 -10.23
CA ILE A 162 4.72 37.18 -11.35
C ILE A 162 4.33 35.76 -11.78
N SER A 163 3.24 35.19 -11.24
CA SER A 163 2.77 33.81 -11.52
C SER A 163 2.57 33.57 -13.01
N ASP A 164 1.82 34.48 -13.62
CA ASP A 164 1.54 34.53 -15.06
C ASP A 164 2.81 34.57 -15.93
N GLN A 165 3.83 35.27 -15.45
CA GLN A 165 5.09 35.43 -16.16
C GLN A 165 5.92 34.15 -16.09
N ILE A 166 5.89 33.48 -14.94
CA ILE A 166 6.50 32.17 -14.72
C ILE A 166 5.83 31.12 -15.60
N LEU A 167 4.49 31.07 -15.64
CA LEU A 167 3.73 30.17 -16.51
C LEU A 167 4.10 30.33 -17.99
N ARG A 168 4.16 31.57 -18.47
CA ARG A 168 4.61 31.87 -19.84
C ARG A 168 6.07 31.50 -20.08
N ALA A 169 6.93 31.53 -19.06
CA ALA A 169 8.32 31.10 -19.18
C ALA A 169 8.43 29.57 -19.27
N ILE A 170 7.71 28.85 -18.41
CA ILE A 170 7.63 27.38 -18.41
C ILE A 170 7.10 26.86 -19.75
N GLY A 171 5.98 27.40 -20.25
CA GLY A 171 5.40 26.95 -21.52
C GLY A 171 6.32 27.20 -22.73
N ARG A 172 7.20 28.22 -22.67
CA ARG A 172 8.23 28.44 -23.71
C ARG A 172 9.41 27.48 -23.56
N ALA A 173 9.83 27.20 -22.33
CA ALA A 173 10.89 26.23 -22.05
C ALA A 173 10.47 24.80 -22.44
N GLY A 174 9.23 24.40 -22.14
CA GLY A 174 8.65 23.10 -22.55
C GLY A 174 8.64 22.93 -24.06
N LYS A 175 8.08 23.91 -24.81
CA LYS A 175 8.10 23.88 -26.28
C LYS A 175 9.49 23.83 -26.88
N LYS A 176 10.47 24.48 -26.25
CA LYS A 176 11.87 24.44 -26.69
C LYS A 176 12.48 23.05 -26.44
N ARG A 177 12.25 22.46 -25.27
CA ARG A 177 12.70 21.09 -24.96
C ARG A 177 12.08 20.04 -25.89
N GLU A 178 10.78 20.14 -26.18
CA GLU A 178 10.13 19.26 -27.15
C GLU A 178 10.71 19.42 -28.57
N ALA A 179 11.09 20.65 -28.95
CA ALA A 179 11.74 20.91 -30.24
C ALA A 179 13.18 20.37 -30.28
N ASP A 180 13.94 20.55 -29.19
CA ASP A 180 15.30 20.05 -29.02
C ASP A 180 15.31 18.50 -28.99
N GLN A 181 14.38 17.85 -28.28
CA GLN A 181 14.21 16.39 -28.28
C GLN A 181 13.82 15.83 -29.65
N LYS A 182 12.92 16.50 -30.39
CA LYS A 182 12.58 16.12 -31.77
C LYS A 182 13.75 16.33 -32.76
N GLN A 183 14.74 17.12 -32.39
CA GLN A 183 15.99 17.29 -33.14
C GLN A 183 17.03 16.23 -32.73
N GLU A 184 17.15 15.89 -31.45
CA GLU A 184 18.00 14.80 -30.95
C GLU A 184 17.55 13.42 -31.48
N ASP A 185 16.25 13.13 -31.53
CA ASP A 185 15.70 11.89 -32.10
C ASP A 185 15.97 11.74 -33.62
N LYS A 186 16.43 12.80 -34.29
CA LYS A 186 16.77 12.80 -35.73
C LYS A 186 18.28 12.80 -36.00
N VAL A 187 19.11 12.95 -34.98
CA VAL A 187 20.57 12.91 -35.12
C VAL A 187 21.05 11.66 -34.40
N GLU A 188 21.11 10.53 -35.10
CA GLU A 188 21.87 9.39 -34.62
C GLU A 188 23.33 9.83 -34.46
N PRO A 189 23.91 9.80 -33.25
CA PRO A 189 25.33 10.05 -33.08
C PRO A 189 26.09 8.90 -33.75
N TYR A 190 27.00 9.20 -34.67
CA TYR A 190 27.98 8.21 -35.11
C TYR A 190 28.85 7.85 -33.90
N LEU A 191 28.55 6.72 -33.23
CA LEU A 191 29.39 6.19 -32.16
C LEU A 191 30.73 5.77 -32.75
N SER A 192 31.83 6.14 -32.09
CA SER A 192 33.12 5.50 -32.33
C SER A 192 33.03 4.01 -31.98
N VAL A 193 33.81 3.14 -32.64
CA VAL A 193 33.78 1.68 -32.42
C VAL A 193 33.91 1.31 -30.94
N GLU A 194 34.74 2.05 -30.20
CA GLU A 194 34.98 1.86 -28.76
C GLU A 194 33.76 2.22 -27.88
N GLU A 195 33.00 3.26 -28.25
CA GLU A 195 31.78 3.63 -27.52
C GLU A 195 30.60 2.71 -27.88
N ALA A 196 30.58 2.15 -29.09
CA ALA A 196 29.60 1.14 -29.49
C ALA A 196 29.80 -0.16 -28.70
N GLU A 197 31.04 -0.63 -28.58
CA GLU A 197 31.39 -1.82 -27.79
C GLU A 197 31.04 -1.63 -26.29
N GLN A 198 31.36 -0.48 -25.70
CA GLN A 198 31.02 -0.20 -24.29
C GLN A 198 29.50 -0.10 -24.05
N LYS A 199 28.74 0.34 -25.06
CA LYS A 199 27.28 0.42 -24.97
C LYS A 199 26.66 -0.97 -25.10
N GLU A 200 27.14 -1.80 -26.00
CA GLU A 200 26.74 -3.21 -26.12
C GLU A 200 27.06 -3.99 -24.84
N GLU A 201 28.23 -3.78 -24.24
CA GLU A 201 28.62 -4.44 -22.99
C GLU A 201 27.70 -4.03 -21.82
N LYS A 202 27.39 -2.73 -21.70
CA LYS A 202 26.43 -2.23 -20.69
C LYS A 202 25.02 -2.72 -20.93
N GLU A 203 24.63 -2.88 -22.18
CA GLU A 203 23.30 -3.37 -22.56
C GLU A 203 23.18 -4.86 -22.28
N GLN A 204 24.20 -5.67 -22.59
CA GLN A 204 24.31 -7.07 -22.18
C GLN A 204 24.27 -7.23 -20.66
N VAL A 205 25.07 -6.48 -19.91
CA VAL A 205 25.01 -6.52 -18.43
C VAL A 205 23.63 -6.13 -17.89
N ARG A 206 22.91 -5.24 -18.58
CA ARG A 206 21.56 -4.84 -18.18
C ARG A 206 20.53 -5.93 -18.51
N GLU A 207 20.65 -6.59 -19.65
CA GLU A 207 19.79 -7.72 -20.02
C GLU A 207 20.08 -8.95 -19.15
N ASP A 208 21.35 -9.29 -18.89
CA ASP A 208 21.74 -10.37 -17.98
C ASP A 208 21.17 -10.15 -16.58
N LYS A 209 21.23 -8.91 -16.05
CA LYS A 209 20.61 -8.57 -14.76
C LYS A 209 19.07 -8.67 -14.78
N LYS A 210 18.42 -8.36 -15.90
CA LYS A 210 16.97 -8.52 -16.04
C LYS A 210 16.59 -10.00 -16.07
N GLU A 211 17.35 -10.82 -16.78
CA GLU A 211 17.15 -12.27 -16.84
C GLU A 211 17.40 -12.91 -15.48
N GLU A 212 18.49 -12.55 -14.79
CA GLU A 212 18.79 -13.02 -13.43
C GLU A 212 17.68 -12.62 -12.45
N MET A 213 17.17 -11.38 -12.54
CA MET A 213 16.03 -10.93 -11.73
C MET A 213 14.74 -11.68 -12.07
N GLN A 214 14.48 -11.98 -13.35
CA GLN A 214 13.32 -12.78 -13.77
C GLN A 214 13.43 -14.22 -13.27
N GLN A 215 14.60 -14.84 -13.38
CA GLN A 215 14.88 -16.18 -12.88
C GLN A 215 14.73 -16.23 -11.35
N ALA A 216 15.27 -15.25 -10.62
CA ALA A 216 15.09 -15.16 -9.17
C ALA A 216 13.61 -15.00 -8.75
N ILE A 217 12.79 -14.33 -9.56
CA ILE A 217 11.34 -14.21 -9.32
C ILE A 217 10.64 -15.54 -9.60
N THR A 218 10.99 -16.25 -10.68
CA THR A 218 10.40 -17.55 -11.00
C THR A 218 10.76 -18.60 -9.96
N ASP A 219 12.00 -18.62 -9.50
CA ASP A 219 12.49 -19.56 -8.50
C ASP A 219 11.82 -19.31 -7.14
N ARG A 220 11.73 -18.04 -6.73
CA ARG A 220 11.00 -17.65 -5.51
C ARG A 220 9.52 -18.02 -5.56
N ASN A 221 8.89 -17.91 -6.72
CA ASN A 221 7.49 -18.32 -6.90
C ASN A 221 7.33 -19.84 -6.89
N ALA A 222 8.29 -20.58 -7.45
CA ALA A 222 8.32 -22.04 -7.41
C ALA A 222 8.51 -22.57 -5.98
N GLU A 223 9.46 -22.02 -5.22
CA GLU A 223 9.67 -22.34 -3.80
C GLU A 223 8.43 -22.07 -2.96
N ARG A 224 7.76 -20.93 -3.16
CA ARG A 224 6.52 -20.58 -2.46
C ARG A 224 5.39 -21.57 -2.78
N ASN A 225 5.26 -21.98 -4.04
CA ASN A 225 4.24 -22.95 -4.44
C ASN A 225 4.52 -24.33 -3.86
N GLU A 226 5.79 -24.73 -3.78
CA GLU A 226 6.18 -25.99 -3.14
C GLU A 226 5.92 -25.95 -1.63
N GLN A 227 6.27 -24.85 -0.95
CA GLN A 227 5.92 -24.66 0.47
C GLN A 227 4.41 -24.71 0.74
N LYS A 228 3.60 -24.14 -0.17
CA LYS A 228 2.13 -24.26 -0.09
C LYS A 228 1.67 -25.70 -0.26
N ARG A 229 2.19 -26.45 -1.25
CA ARG A 229 1.86 -27.88 -1.44
C ARG A 229 2.23 -28.73 -0.22
N ILE A 230 3.41 -28.49 0.36
CA ILE A 230 3.85 -29.19 1.57
C ILE A 230 2.89 -28.87 2.73
N ARG A 231 2.53 -27.60 2.92
CA ARG A 231 1.54 -27.18 3.94
C ARG A 231 0.18 -27.84 3.73
N ASP A 232 -0.35 -27.79 2.51
CA ASP A 232 -1.66 -28.33 2.16
C ASP A 232 -1.71 -29.85 2.32
N SER A 233 -0.64 -30.56 1.93
CA SER A 233 -0.51 -32.01 2.13
C SER A 233 -0.42 -32.37 3.61
N THR A 234 0.29 -31.58 4.41
CA THR A 234 0.39 -31.75 5.87
C THR A 234 -0.96 -31.51 6.53
N ARG A 235 -1.70 -30.49 6.09
CA ARG A 235 -3.06 -30.17 6.57
C ARG A 235 -4.05 -31.27 6.21
N ALA A 236 -3.98 -31.79 4.99
CA ALA A 236 -4.80 -32.91 4.53
C ALA A 236 -4.52 -34.20 5.30
N ALA A 237 -3.24 -34.51 5.58
CA ALA A 237 -2.85 -35.67 6.39
C ALA A 237 -3.38 -35.55 7.83
N LYS A 238 -3.22 -34.38 8.46
CA LYS A 238 -3.77 -34.12 9.81
C LYS A 238 -5.30 -34.20 9.85
N ALA A 239 -5.98 -33.69 8.81
CA ALA A 239 -7.44 -33.78 8.70
C ALA A 239 -7.93 -35.22 8.55
N ALA A 240 -7.21 -36.06 7.78
CA ALA A 240 -7.52 -37.48 7.64
C ALA A 240 -7.31 -38.26 8.96
N GLU A 241 -6.21 -38.00 9.66
CA GLU A 241 -5.92 -38.62 10.97
C GLU A 241 -6.98 -38.22 12.01
N TYR A 242 -7.39 -36.95 12.01
CA TYR A 242 -8.46 -36.47 12.88
C TYR A 242 -9.80 -37.16 12.60
N LYS A 243 -10.15 -37.33 11.32
CA LYS A 243 -11.36 -38.03 10.90
C LYS A 243 -11.35 -39.49 11.36
N GLU A 244 -10.22 -40.17 11.20
CA GLU A 244 -10.06 -41.56 11.65
C GLU A 244 -10.16 -41.69 13.18
N ARG A 245 -9.55 -40.77 13.93
CA ARG A 245 -9.66 -40.73 15.41
C ARG A 245 -11.11 -40.47 15.86
N ARG A 246 -11.82 -39.58 15.18
CA ARG A 246 -13.24 -39.29 15.44
C ARG A 246 -14.12 -40.51 15.18
N ASP A 247 -13.90 -41.20 14.06
CA ASP A 247 -14.69 -42.36 13.68
C ASP A 247 -14.47 -43.53 14.66
N LYS A 248 -13.23 -43.78 15.09
CA LYS A 248 -12.92 -44.75 16.16
C LYS A 248 -13.61 -44.42 17.48
N MET A 249 -13.62 -43.14 17.87
CA MET A 249 -14.30 -42.70 19.10
C MET A 249 -15.82 -42.90 19.02
N LEU A 250 -16.42 -42.65 17.85
CA LEU A 250 -17.86 -42.87 17.63
C LEU A 250 -18.21 -44.36 17.66
N GLU A 251 -17.40 -45.21 17.06
CA GLU A 251 -17.56 -46.67 17.11
C GLU A 251 -17.46 -47.21 18.55
N GLU A 252 -16.46 -46.76 19.31
CA GLU A 252 -16.30 -47.19 20.70
C GLU A 252 -17.50 -46.76 21.57
N ARG A 253 -18.01 -45.54 21.35
CA ARG A 253 -19.23 -45.06 22.01
C ARG A 253 -20.45 -45.88 21.64
N GLN A 254 -20.61 -46.24 20.36
CA GLN A 254 -21.69 -47.12 19.91
C GLN A 254 -21.61 -48.49 20.57
N ARG A 255 -20.43 -49.14 20.56
CA ARG A 255 -20.23 -50.45 21.21
C ARG A 255 -20.53 -50.41 22.71
N LYS A 256 -20.10 -49.36 23.42
CA LYS A 256 -20.43 -49.16 24.84
C LYS A 256 -21.94 -49.01 25.03
N ARG A 257 -22.61 -48.26 24.16
CA ARG A 257 -24.06 -48.06 24.20
C ARG A 257 -24.80 -49.38 23.96
N ASP A 258 -24.42 -50.13 22.93
CA ASP A 258 -25.05 -51.40 22.58
C ASP A 258 -24.85 -52.44 23.69
N SER A 259 -23.64 -52.54 24.25
CA SER A 259 -23.37 -53.38 25.42
C SER A 259 -24.24 -53.01 26.63
N THR A 260 -24.41 -51.70 26.92
CA THR A 260 -25.31 -51.29 28.02
C THR A 260 -26.78 -51.59 27.74
N ILE A 261 -27.20 -51.54 26.47
CA ILE A 261 -28.57 -51.90 26.07
C ILE A 261 -28.77 -53.41 26.23
N GLU A 262 -27.81 -54.24 25.80
CA GLU A 262 -27.87 -55.70 25.96
C GLU A 262 -27.91 -56.13 27.43
N VAL A 263 -27.05 -55.53 28.28
CA VAL A 263 -27.06 -55.81 29.74
C VAL A 263 -28.41 -55.43 30.36
N ARG A 264 -28.99 -54.30 29.96
CA ARG A 264 -30.33 -53.89 30.42
C ARG A 264 -31.42 -54.84 29.91
N ALA A 265 -31.36 -55.26 28.65
CA ALA A 265 -32.30 -56.21 28.07
C ALA A 265 -32.25 -57.58 28.76
N ALA A 266 -31.04 -58.10 29.03
CA ALA A 266 -30.84 -59.34 29.76
C ALA A 266 -31.36 -59.25 31.21
N ALA A 267 -31.14 -58.12 31.89
CA ALA A 267 -31.67 -57.89 33.24
C ALA A 267 -33.21 -57.85 33.25
N VAL A 268 -33.84 -57.24 32.23
CA VAL A 268 -35.30 -57.22 32.07
C VAL A 268 -35.83 -58.63 31.79
N ALA A 269 -35.18 -59.39 30.90
CA ALA A 269 -35.56 -60.77 30.59
C ALA A 269 -35.47 -61.69 31.83
N LYS A 270 -34.39 -61.56 32.62
CA LYS A 270 -34.21 -62.29 33.88
C LYS A 270 -35.32 -61.97 34.88
N ARG A 271 -35.64 -60.68 35.09
CA ARG A 271 -36.75 -60.27 35.97
C ARG A 271 -38.10 -60.82 35.50
N LYS A 272 -38.32 -60.88 34.19
CA LYS A 272 -39.55 -61.44 33.62
C LYS A 272 -39.66 -62.95 33.86
N ALA A 273 -38.57 -63.68 33.63
CA ALA A 273 -38.50 -65.12 33.91
C ALA A 273 -38.69 -65.45 35.41
N GLU A 274 -38.08 -64.66 36.31
CA GLU A 274 -38.28 -64.80 37.76
C GLU A 274 -39.72 -64.52 38.18
N ALA A 275 -40.38 -63.53 37.57
CA ALA A 275 -41.78 -63.23 37.83
C ALA A 275 -42.73 -64.32 37.31
N GLU A 276 -42.45 -64.90 36.14
CA GLU A 276 -43.19 -66.03 35.58
C GLU A 276 -43.00 -67.31 36.42
N ALA A 277 -41.78 -67.58 36.88
CA ALA A 277 -41.49 -68.70 37.79
C ALA A 277 -42.23 -68.56 39.13
N LYS A 278 -42.25 -67.37 39.73
CA LYS A 278 -43.02 -67.10 40.97
C LYS A 278 -44.53 -67.25 40.76
N LYS A 279 -45.06 -66.84 39.60
CA LYS A 279 -46.48 -67.06 39.25
C LYS A 279 -46.78 -68.56 39.11
N ALA A 280 -45.91 -69.32 38.47
CA ALA A 280 -46.06 -70.77 38.31
C ALA A 280 -45.99 -71.52 39.65
N GLU A 281 -45.11 -71.09 40.57
CA GLU A 281 -44.99 -71.68 41.91
C GLU A 281 -46.21 -71.38 42.79
N ASN A 282 -46.72 -70.14 42.75
CA ASN A 282 -47.95 -69.79 43.47
C ASN A 282 -49.17 -70.55 42.96
N ASN A 283 -49.25 -70.83 41.65
CA ASN A 283 -50.37 -71.58 41.07
C ASN A 283 -50.36 -73.08 41.43
N LYS A 284 -49.19 -73.64 41.80
CA LYS A 284 -49.04 -75.01 42.32
C LYS A 284 -49.42 -75.14 43.80
N LYS A 285 -49.35 -74.06 44.59
CA LYS A 285 -49.75 -74.05 46.01
C LYS A 285 -51.26 -73.86 46.22
N THR A 286 -52.02 -73.54 45.16
CA THR A 286 -53.46 -73.29 45.22
C THR A 286 -54.32 -74.43 44.67
N THR A 287 -53.75 -75.58 44.31
CA THR A 287 -54.52 -76.81 44.07
C THR A 287 -54.76 -77.52 45.40
N PRO A 288 -56.01 -77.60 45.89
CA PRO A 288 -56.33 -78.27 47.15
C PRO A 288 -56.29 -79.78 46.93
N ASP A 289 -55.52 -80.50 47.76
CA ASP A 289 -55.68 -81.94 47.91
C ASP A 289 -57.07 -82.21 48.49
N GLY A 290 -57.94 -82.76 47.64
CA GLY A 290 -59.22 -83.33 48.06
C GLY A 290 -59.03 -84.81 48.34
N GLU A 291 -59.17 -85.18 49.63
CA GLU A 291 -60.06 -86.22 50.16
C GLU A 291 -60.04 -86.17 51.70
#